data_AF-A0A6I2WRF1-F1
#
_entry.id   AF-A0A6I2WRF1-F1
#
_cell.length_a   1.000
_cell.length_b   1.000
_cell.length_c   1.000
_cell.angle_alpha   90.00
_cell.angle_beta   90.00
_cell.angle_gamma   90.00
#
_symmetry.space_group_name_H-M   'P 1'
#
loop_
_entity.id
_entity.type
_entity.pdbx_description
1 polymer ?
#
loop_
_entity_poly.entity_id
_entity_poly.type
_entity_poly.pdbx_seq_one_letter_code
_entity_poly.pdbx_strand_id
1 'polypeptide(L)'
;MRTLQNFVNGKKVSATSDKVQDLINPATGEVFAKAPVSNASDVDKAMQAAAGAFEVWKESTPGERQKAINKIADAIEARSEELIGIESENTGKPIAVTRAEEIGPMLDQIRFFAGAARNLEGKSAAEYFKGHTSFIRREPIGVCAQVTPWNYPMMMAVWKWAPAIAAGNTVVLKPSDTTPVSTLWMAELMQEFLPEGVINVVVGDRDTGRALIEHEIPQMVSITGSVRAGMEVASSAAKDLKKLHLELGGKAPVVIFDDANLQAACEWIAVAGYFNAGQDCTAATRVLVEASAYEDVVALLTEQAKNVIKVGMPDEDVLVGPVNNANQLARVQGFLD
;
A
#
# COMPACT_ATOMS: atom_id res chain seq x y z
N MET A 1 -16.71 -19.72 -8.00
CA MET A 1 -15.63 -18.74 -8.24
C MET A 1 -16.11 -17.36 -7.81
N ARG A 2 -15.40 -16.71 -6.87
CA ARG A 2 -15.77 -15.40 -6.30
C ARG A 2 -15.64 -14.30 -7.37
N THR A 3 -16.63 -13.44 -7.50
CA THR A 3 -16.52 -12.21 -8.33
C THR A 3 -16.49 -11.00 -7.40
N LEU A 4 -15.47 -10.18 -7.54
CA LEU A 4 -15.30 -8.95 -6.77
C LEU A 4 -16.21 -7.85 -7.30
N GLN A 5 -16.48 -6.87 -6.44
CA GLN A 5 -17.24 -5.67 -6.76
C GLN A 5 -16.46 -4.46 -6.24
N ASN A 6 -16.73 -3.28 -6.80
CA ASN A 6 -16.23 -2.05 -6.20
C ASN A 6 -16.89 -1.84 -4.83
N PHE A 7 -16.27 -1.02 -3.98
CA PHE A 7 -16.88 -0.55 -2.74
C PHE A 7 -17.05 0.97 -2.84
N VAL A 8 -18.29 1.44 -3.03
CA VAL A 8 -18.57 2.86 -3.29
C VAL A 8 -19.75 3.30 -2.45
N ASN A 9 -19.59 4.44 -1.76
CA ASN A 9 -20.63 5.02 -0.90
C ASN A 9 -21.21 4.00 0.10
N GLY A 10 -20.32 3.28 0.78
CA GLY A 10 -20.66 2.35 1.85
C GLY A 10 -21.30 1.03 1.45
N LYS A 11 -21.24 0.66 0.16
CA LYS A 11 -21.79 -0.61 -0.32
C LYS A 11 -20.98 -1.20 -1.45
N LYS A 12 -21.14 -2.51 -1.64
CA LYS A 12 -20.64 -3.21 -2.83
C LYS A 12 -21.44 -2.77 -4.06
N VAL A 13 -20.73 -2.40 -5.13
CA VAL A 13 -21.32 -1.93 -6.38
C VAL A 13 -20.68 -2.65 -7.55
N SER A 14 -21.49 -3.25 -8.42
CA SER A 14 -21.00 -3.83 -9.66
C SER A 14 -20.45 -2.72 -10.58
N ALA A 15 -19.31 -3.00 -11.22
CA ALA A 15 -18.79 -2.14 -12.26
C ALA A 15 -19.79 -2.05 -13.43
N THR A 16 -19.83 -0.90 -14.10
CA THR A 16 -20.58 -0.71 -15.34
C THR A 16 -19.85 -1.26 -16.56
N SER A 17 -18.58 -1.61 -16.41
CA SER A 17 -17.76 -2.26 -17.43
C SER A 17 -18.09 -3.75 -17.52
N ASP A 18 -18.21 -4.27 -18.74
CA ASP A 18 -18.34 -5.71 -19.00
C ASP A 18 -16.99 -6.45 -18.95
N LYS A 19 -15.88 -5.71 -18.84
CA LYS A 19 -14.54 -6.31 -18.76
C LYS A 19 -14.29 -6.88 -17.37
N VAL A 20 -13.75 -8.09 -17.34
CA VAL A 20 -13.32 -8.78 -16.13
C VAL A 20 -11.92 -9.36 -16.35
N GLN A 21 -11.18 -9.52 -15.26
CA GLN A 21 -9.88 -10.18 -15.24
C GLN A 21 -9.86 -11.29 -14.20
N ASP A 22 -9.11 -12.34 -14.49
CA ASP A 22 -8.86 -13.43 -13.55
C ASP A 22 -7.82 -13.00 -12.51
N LEU A 23 -8.09 -13.35 -11.26
CA LEU A 23 -7.13 -13.25 -10.16
C LEU A 23 -6.55 -14.65 -9.94
N ILE A 24 -5.23 -14.74 -10.03
CA ILE A 24 -4.48 -15.99 -9.99
C ILE A 24 -3.76 -16.06 -8.65
N ASN A 25 -3.88 -17.19 -7.96
CA ASN A 25 -3.09 -17.46 -6.76
C ASN A 25 -1.66 -17.79 -7.21
N PRO A 26 -0.64 -17.00 -6.84
CA PRO A 26 0.72 -17.21 -7.34
C PRO A 26 1.39 -18.47 -6.82
N ALA A 27 0.91 -19.07 -5.72
CA ALA A 27 1.45 -20.31 -5.19
C ALA A 27 0.94 -21.54 -5.96
N THR A 28 -0.28 -21.50 -6.50
CA THR A 28 -0.89 -22.64 -7.21
C THR A 28 -0.96 -22.45 -8.72
N GLY A 29 -0.93 -21.21 -9.20
CA GLY A 29 -1.19 -20.86 -10.60
C GLY A 29 -2.66 -20.93 -11.00
N GLU A 30 -3.58 -21.18 -10.06
CA GLU A 30 -5.01 -21.35 -10.33
C GLU A 30 -5.79 -20.05 -10.15
N VAL A 31 -6.88 -19.90 -10.90
CA VAL A 31 -7.81 -18.76 -10.77
C VAL A 31 -8.66 -18.95 -9.52
N PHE A 32 -8.56 -18.02 -8.56
CA PHE A 32 -9.34 -18.07 -7.32
C PHE A 32 -10.53 -17.08 -7.30
N ALA A 33 -10.43 -15.99 -8.07
CA ALA A 33 -11.49 -14.98 -8.17
C ALA A 33 -11.45 -14.24 -9.51
N LYS A 34 -12.50 -13.45 -9.78
CA LYS A 34 -12.58 -12.51 -10.90
C LYS A 34 -12.78 -11.10 -10.39
N ALA A 35 -12.09 -10.13 -10.97
CA ALA A 35 -12.28 -8.71 -10.67
C ALA A 35 -12.79 -7.98 -11.92
N PRO A 36 -13.75 -7.03 -11.79
CA PRO A 36 -14.10 -6.17 -12.90
C PRO A 36 -12.94 -5.21 -13.23
N VAL A 37 -12.88 -4.78 -14.49
CA VAL A 37 -11.98 -3.70 -14.93
C VAL A 37 -12.81 -2.43 -15.06
N SER A 38 -12.89 -1.66 -13.98
CA SER A 38 -13.73 -0.46 -13.94
C SER A 38 -13.33 0.60 -14.95
N ASN A 39 -14.33 1.24 -15.54
CA ASN A 39 -14.16 2.31 -16.51
C ASN A 39 -14.22 3.70 -15.84
N ALA A 40 -14.13 4.77 -16.65
CA ALA A 40 -14.18 6.14 -16.16
C ALA A 40 -15.51 6.50 -15.46
N SER A 41 -16.64 5.89 -15.84
CA SER A 41 -17.94 6.11 -15.20
C SER A 41 -18.00 5.53 -13.79
N ASP A 42 -17.38 4.37 -13.58
CA ASP A 42 -17.24 3.78 -12.24
C ASP A 42 -16.36 4.64 -11.32
N VAL A 43 -15.26 5.18 -11.89
CA VAL A 43 -14.36 6.11 -11.19
C VAL A 43 -15.08 7.40 -10.82
N ASP A 44 -15.81 8.03 -11.76
CA ASP A 44 -16.58 9.25 -11.50
C ASP A 44 -17.57 9.03 -10.35
N LYS A 45 -18.35 7.95 -10.37
CA LYS A 45 -19.28 7.63 -9.26
C LYS A 45 -18.59 7.56 -7.90
N ALA A 46 -17.40 6.96 -7.83
CA ALA A 46 -16.62 6.90 -6.59
C ALA A 46 -16.09 8.27 -6.17
N MET A 47 -15.65 9.09 -7.13
CA MET A 47 -15.18 10.45 -6.88
C MET A 47 -16.31 11.37 -6.40
N GLN A 48 -17.49 11.32 -7.02
CA GLN A 48 -18.66 12.08 -6.58
C GLN A 48 -19.10 11.67 -5.17
N ALA A 49 -19.10 10.38 -4.86
CA ALA A 49 -19.38 9.89 -3.51
C ALA A 49 -18.38 10.42 -2.48
N ALA A 50 -17.08 10.38 -2.81
CA ALA A 50 -16.03 10.93 -1.95
C ALA A 50 -16.16 12.44 -1.75
N ALA A 51 -16.51 13.19 -2.79
CA ALA A 51 -16.74 14.63 -2.72
C ALA A 51 -17.96 14.98 -1.85
N GLY A 52 -19.07 14.25 -2.00
CA GLY A 52 -20.24 14.43 -1.15
C GLY A 52 -19.96 14.12 0.32
N ALA A 53 -19.24 13.03 0.59
CA ALA A 53 -18.84 12.65 1.94
C ALA A 53 -17.84 13.64 2.57
N PHE A 54 -17.00 14.29 1.76
CA PHE A 54 -16.02 15.27 2.24
C PHE A 54 -16.68 16.47 2.91
N GLU A 55 -17.83 16.93 2.39
CA GLU A 55 -18.58 18.06 2.97
C GLU A 55 -19.03 17.81 4.42
N VAL A 56 -19.19 16.54 4.80
CA VAL A 56 -19.53 16.14 6.18
C VAL A 56 -18.26 15.78 6.96
N TRP A 57 -17.36 14.99 6.38
CA TRP A 57 -16.19 14.47 7.09
C TRP A 57 -15.18 15.56 7.46
N LYS A 58 -15.04 16.61 6.65
CA LYS A 58 -14.13 17.74 6.95
C LYS A 58 -14.50 18.48 8.25
N GLU A 59 -15.77 18.47 8.62
CA GLU A 59 -16.31 19.10 9.83
C GLU A 59 -16.18 18.22 11.08
N SER A 60 -15.80 16.94 10.91
CA SER A 60 -15.51 16.07 12.05
C SER A 60 -14.44 16.70 12.95
N THR A 61 -14.55 16.46 14.25
CA THR A 61 -13.52 16.86 15.20
C THR A 61 -12.34 15.89 15.15
N PRO A 62 -11.12 16.34 15.50
CA PRO A 62 -9.98 15.45 15.72
C PRO A 62 -10.27 14.22 16.60
N GLY A 63 -11.14 14.38 17.61
CA GLY A 63 -11.54 13.29 18.50
C GLY A 63 -12.44 12.24 17.83
N GLU A 64 -13.37 12.67 16.99
CA GLU A 64 -14.22 11.77 16.20
C GLU A 64 -13.41 10.97 15.19
N ARG A 65 -12.47 11.64 14.49
CA ARG A 65 -11.56 10.96 13.56
C ARG A 65 -10.67 9.94 14.26
N GLN A 66 -10.05 10.33 15.38
CA GLN A 66 -9.26 9.40 16.20
C GLN A 66 -10.09 8.19 16.63
N LYS A 67 -11.32 8.41 17.13
CA LYS A 67 -12.20 7.34 17.59
C LYS A 67 -12.57 6.37 16.47
N ALA A 68 -12.89 6.88 15.28
CA ALA A 68 -13.18 6.04 14.12
C ALA A 68 -11.97 5.19 13.72
N ILE A 69 -10.79 5.80 13.60
CA ILE A 69 -9.56 5.11 13.17
C ILE A 69 -9.11 4.05 14.20
N ASN A 70 -9.23 4.33 15.50
CA ASN A 70 -8.94 3.33 16.53
C ASN A 70 -9.90 2.14 16.46
N LYS A 71 -11.20 2.36 16.24
CA LYS A 71 -12.16 1.26 16.06
C LYS A 71 -11.85 0.41 14.83
N ILE A 72 -11.38 1.04 13.75
CA ILE A 72 -10.91 0.32 12.55
C ILE A 72 -9.70 -0.56 12.91
N ALA A 73 -8.73 -0.03 13.65
CA ALA A 73 -7.58 -0.82 14.12
C ALA A 73 -8.03 -2.02 14.95
N ASP A 74 -8.92 -1.81 15.92
CA ASP A 74 -9.44 -2.88 16.79
C ASP A 74 -10.18 -3.96 15.97
N ALA A 75 -10.97 -3.56 14.98
CA ALA A 75 -11.71 -4.48 14.12
C ALA A 75 -10.82 -5.27 13.15
N ILE A 76 -9.75 -4.66 12.62
CA ILE A 76 -8.74 -5.35 11.82
C ILE A 76 -7.96 -6.33 12.68
N GLU A 77 -7.54 -5.92 13.88
CA GLU A 77 -6.82 -6.76 14.85
C GLU A 77 -7.64 -8.01 15.22
N ALA A 78 -8.93 -7.82 15.53
CA ALA A 78 -9.85 -8.91 15.84
C ALA A 78 -10.06 -9.91 14.69
N ARG A 79 -9.77 -9.51 13.45
CA ARG A 79 -9.92 -10.33 12.24
C ARG A 79 -8.59 -10.55 11.51
N SER A 80 -7.47 -10.44 12.24
CA SER A 80 -6.12 -10.53 11.69
C SER A 80 -5.85 -11.87 10.97
N GLU A 81 -6.30 -13.00 11.52
CA GLU A 81 -6.13 -14.32 10.88
C GLU A 81 -6.88 -14.44 9.54
N GLU A 82 -8.08 -13.83 9.44
CA GLU A 82 -8.81 -13.75 8.17
C GLU A 82 -8.03 -12.92 7.15
N LEU A 83 -7.50 -11.77 7.59
CA LEU A 83 -6.69 -10.89 6.74
C LEU A 83 -5.41 -11.57 6.25
N ILE A 84 -4.71 -12.31 7.13
CA ILE A 84 -3.49 -13.04 6.77
C ILE A 84 -3.80 -14.08 5.68
N GLY A 85 -4.90 -14.82 5.82
CA GLY A 85 -5.34 -15.77 4.80
C GLY A 85 -5.63 -15.10 3.47
N ILE A 86 -6.30 -13.94 3.49
CA ILE A 86 -6.56 -13.15 2.28
C ILE A 86 -5.25 -12.66 1.66
N GLU A 87 -4.34 -12.04 2.42
CA GLU A 87 -3.07 -11.54 1.88
C GLU A 87 -2.22 -12.67 1.29
N SER A 88 -2.16 -13.83 1.96
CA SER A 88 -1.42 -15.00 1.48
C SER A 88 -2.00 -15.57 0.19
N GLU A 89 -3.32 -15.77 0.08
CA GLU A 89 -3.99 -16.21 -1.17
C GLU A 89 -3.73 -15.23 -2.33
N ASN A 90 -3.76 -13.93 -2.01
CA ASN A 90 -3.69 -12.84 -2.96
C ASN A 90 -2.26 -12.55 -3.45
N THR A 91 -1.24 -12.81 -2.63
CA THR A 91 0.17 -12.44 -2.91
C THR A 91 1.15 -13.61 -2.94
N GLY A 92 0.78 -14.77 -2.39
CA GLY A 92 1.63 -15.95 -2.22
C GLY A 92 2.58 -15.89 -1.03
N LYS A 93 2.52 -14.84 -0.20
CA LYS A 93 3.42 -14.72 0.95
C LYS A 93 3.22 -15.84 1.98
N PRO A 94 4.30 -16.33 2.62
CA PRO A 94 4.16 -17.26 3.73
C PRO A 94 3.32 -16.70 4.87
N ILE A 95 2.42 -17.53 5.40
CA ILE A 95 1.44 -17.17 6.44
C ILE A 95 2.16 -16.78 7.74
N ALA A 96 3.17 -17.56 8.14
CA ALA A 96 3.93 -17.30 9.37
C ALA A 96 4.66 -15.94 9.31
N VAL A 97 5.29 -15.64 8.18
CA VAL A 97 6.01 -14.38 7.94
C VAL A 97 5.04 -13.19 7.90
N THR A 98 3.94 -13.32 7.16
CA THR A 98 2.91 -12.26 7.08
C THR A 98 2.35 -11.92 8.46
N ARG A 99 2.07 -12.95 9.28
CA ARG A 99 1.59 -12.79 10.65
C ARG A 99 2.60 -12.04 11.53
N ALA A 100 3.86 -12.47 11.50
CA ALA A 100 4.89 -11.93 12.37
C ALA A 100 5.28 -10.50 12.01
N GLU A 101 5.38 -10.19 10.71
CA GLU A 101 6.06 -8.98 10.23
C GLU A 101 5.11 -7.90 9.70
N GLU A 102 3.89 -8.23 9.27
CA GLU A 102 3.00 -7.24 8.64
C GLU A 102 1.88 -6.75 9.56
N ILE A 103 1.30 -7.61 10.40
CA ILE A 103 0.12 -7.24 11.18
C ILE A 103 0.43 -6.20 12.26
N GLY A 104 1.46 -6.44 13.07
CA GLY A 104 1.86 -5.53 14.14
C GLY A 104 2.18 -4.11 13.63
N PRO A 105 3.14 -3.96 12.69
CA PRO A 105 3.49 -2.64 12.15
C PRO A 105 2.33 -1.95 11.42
N MET A 106 1.45 -2.70 10.75
CA MET A 106 0.27 -2.13 10.10
C MET A 106 -0.70 -1.53 11.14
N LEU A 107 -0.99 -2.27 12.22
CA LEU A 107 -1.87 -1.80 13.29
C LEU A 107 -1.26 -0.60 14.03
N ASP A 108 0.04 -0.65 14.30
CA ASP A 108 0.77 0.47 14.89
C ASP A 108 0.65 1.74 14.03
N GLN A 109 0.81 1.62 12.70
CA GLN A 109 0.65 2.76 11.79
C GLN A 109 -0.77 3.35 11.80
N ILE A 110 -1.81 2.51 11.87
CA ILE A 110 -3.19 2.98 11.99
C ILE A 110 -3.37 3.76 13.29
N ARG A 111 -2.89 3.21 14.41
CA ARG A 111 -2.98 3.84 15.73
C ARG A 111 -2.13 5.11 15.82
N PHE A 112 -0.98 5.14 15.16
CA PHE A 112 -0.14 6.33 15.04
C PHE A 112 -0.93 7.47 14.39
N PHE A 113 -1.59 7.24 13.25
CA PHE A 113 -2.38 8.28 12.59
C PHE A 113 -3.68 8.64 13.34
N ALA A 114 -4.27 7.70 14.09
CA ALA A 114 -5.34 8.03 15.03
C ALA A 114 -4.85 9.01 16.11
N GLY A 115 -3.62 8.85 16.61
CA GLY A 115 -2.96 9.80 17.50
C GLY A 115 -2.65 11.13 16.84
N ALA A 116 -2.08 11.09 15.63
CA ALA A 116 -1.70 12.26 14.84
C ALA A 116 -2.89 13.16 14.49
N ALA A 117 -4.09 12.59 14.34
CA ALA A 117 -5.33 13.35 14.10
C ALA A 117 -5.56 14.46 15.15
N ARG A 118 -5.09 14.27 16.38
CA ARG A 118 -5.23 15.23 17.51
C ARG A 118 -4.03 16.13 17.74
N ASN A 119 -2.92 15.89 17.06
CA ASN A 119 -1.65 16.60 17.26
C ASN A 119 -1.19 17.25 15.95
N LEU A 120 -2.00 18.18 15.43
CA LEU A 120 -1.60 18.96 14.25
C LEU A 120 -0.57 20.01 14.65
N GLU A 121 0.64 19.90 14.10
CA GLU A 121 1.72 20.86 14.33
C GLU A 121 1.47 22.19 13.61
N GLY A 122 1.79 23.30 14.29
CA GLY A 122 1.67 24.65 13.75
C GLY A 122 2.41 25.68 14.59
N LYS A 123 2.66 26.87 14.02
CA LYS A 123 3.19 28.00 14.77
C LYS A 123 2.10 28.58 15.67
N SER A 124 2.48 28.99 16.87
CA SER A 124 1.58 29.74 17.76
C SER A 124 1.06 31.00 17.07
N ALA A 125 -0.21 31.32 17.34
CA ALA A 125 -0.78 32.61 16.94
C ALA A 125 -0.02 33.74 17.65
N ALA A 126 0.36 34.78 16.92
CA ALA A 126 1.12 35.91 17.45
C ALA A 126 0.94 37.19 16.63
N GLU A 127 1.30 38.33 17.22
CA GLU A 127 1.32 39.65 16.58
C GLU A 127 2.68 39.96 15.95
N TYR A 128 2.91 39.48 14.73
CA TYR A 128 4.12 39.85 13.96
C TYR A 128 4.06 41.27 13.40
N PHE A 129 2.87 41.89 13.41
CA PHE A 129 2.65 43.28 13.08
C PHE A 129 1.66 43.88 14.08
N LYS A 130 1.91 45.12 14.51
CA LYS A 130 1.13 45.77 15.57
C LYS A 130 -0.36 45.79 15.22
N GLY A 131 -1.20 45.31 16.14
CA GLY A 131 -2.66 45.28 15.98
C GLY A 131 -3.18 44.18 15.05
N HIS A 132 -2.34 43.24 14.61
CA HIS A 132 -2.72 42.16 13.69
C HIS A 132 -2.28 40.80 14.24
N THR A 133 -3.24 39.92 14.53
CA THR A 133 -2.97 38.53 14.91
C THR A 133 -2.77 37.68 13.66
N SER A 134 -1.66 36.96 13.58
CA SER A 134 -1.40 35.98 12.53
C SER A 134 -1.41 34.57 13.12
N PHE A 135 -2.04 33.62 12.43
CA PHE A 135 -2.02 32.20 12.79
C PHE A 135 -2.03 31.33 11.53
N ILE A 136 -1.58 30.08 11.67
CA ILE A 136 -1.55 29.09 10.59
C ILE A 136 -2.48 27.95 10.99
N ARG A 137 -3.44 27.62 10.13
CA ARG A 137 -4.32 26.47 10.28
C ARG A 137 -4.03 25.46 9.18
N ARG A 138 -3.98 24.16 9.55
CA ARG A 138 -3.95 23.06 8.58
C ARG A 138 -5.36 22.54 8.40
N GLU A 139 -5.79 22.42 7.14
CA GLU A 139 -7.11 21.93 6.75
C GLU A 139 -6.94 20.74 5.80
N PRO A 140 -7.90 19.80 5.73
CA PRO A 140 -7.85 18.72 4.75
C PRO A 140 -7.85 19.29 3.33
N ILE A 141 -7.19 18.58 2.41
CA ILE A 141 -7.07 18.99 1.00
C ILE A 141 -8.33 18.71 0.19
N GLY A 142 -9.18 17.76 0.62
CA GLY A 142 -10.37 17.35 -0.12
C GLY A 142 -10.43 15.85 -0.34
N VAL A 143 -10.70 15.46 -1.58
CA VAL A 143 -10.66 14.06 -2.02
C VAL A 143 -9.22 13.69 -2.40
N CYS A 144 -8.76 12.54 -1.90
CA CYS A 144 -7.46 11.95 -2.22
C CYS A 144 -7.64 10.74 -3.15
N ALA A 145 -7.07 10.82 -4.35
CA ALA A 145 -6.93 9.68 -5.26
C ALA A 145 -5.70 8.84 -4.87
N GLN A 146 -5.86 7.54 -4.69
CA GLN A 146 -4.82 6.68 -4.15
C GLN A 146 -4.64 5.42 -4.98
N VAL A 147 -3.39 5.05 -5.29
CA VAL A 147 -3.06 3.82 -6.02
C VAL A 147 -2.02 3.02 -5.23
N THR A 148 -2.32 1.76 -4.93
CA THR A 148 -1.44 0.86 -4.17
C THR A 148 -0.84 -0.25 -5.04
N PRO A 149 0.40 -0.69 -4.76
CA PRO A 149 1.08 -1.76 -5.47
C PRO A 149 0.62 -3.13 -4.95
N TRP A 150 1.13 -4.18 -5.58
CA TRP A 150 0.77 -5.57 -5.30
C TRP A 150 1.60 -6.23 -4.20
N ASN A 151 2.77 -5.69 -3.87
CA ASN A 151 3.73 -6.39 -3.01
C ASN A 151 3.38 -6.33 -1.52
N TYR A 152 2.68 -5.28 -1.08
CA TYR A 152 2.10 -5.18 0.27
C TYR A 152 0.70 -4.54 0.19
N PRO A 153 -0.31 -5.25 -0.34
CA PRO A 153 -1.60 -4.66 -0.67
C PRO A 153 -2.24 -3.93 0.53
N MET A 154 -2.28 -4.57 1.70
CA MET A 154 -2.88 -3.97 2.90
C MET A 154 -2.05 -2.86 3.51
N MET A 155 -0.76 -3.10 3.75
CA MET A 155 0.13 -2.11 4.36
C MET A 155 0.15 -0.82 3.53
N MET A 156 0.24 -0.93 2.21
CA MET A 156 0.27 0.22 1.32
C MET A 156 -1.07 0.96 1.26
N ALA A 157 -2.20 0.26 1.43
CA ALA A 157 -3.49 0.92 1.59
C ALA A 157 -3.51 1.72 2.89
N VAL A 158 -3.12 1.11 4.01
CA VAL A 158 -3.05 1.75 5.34
C VAL A 158 -2.19 3.00 5.33
N TRP A 159 -1.00 2.94 4.74
CA TRP A 159 -0.09 4.08 4.65
C TRP A 159 -0.68 5.27 3.88
N LYS A 160 -1.75 5.05 3.10
CA LYS A 160 -2.40 6.10 2.31
C LYS A 160 -3.71 6.56 2.94
N TRP A 161 -4.61 5.65 3.30
CA TRP A 161 -5.92 6.05 3.83
C TRP A 161 -5.82 6.57 5.25
N ALA A 162 -4.96 5.99 6.10
CA ALA A 162 -4.87 6.36 7.52
C ALA A 162 -4.51 7.85 7.71
N PRO A 163 -3.43 8.38 7.10
CA PRO A 163 -3.14 9.82 7.20
C PRO A 163 -4.22 10.69 6.53
N ALA A 164 -4.78 10.26 5.39
CA ALA A 164 -5.77 11.03 4.66
C ALA A 164 -7.05 11.22 5.49
N ILE A 165 -7.60 10.12 5.99
CA ILE A 165 -8.83 10.11 6.80
C ILE A 165 -8.57 10.79 8.15
N ALA A 166 -7.41 10.58 8.80
CA ALA A 166 -7.02 11.26 10.04
C ALA A 166 -6.97 12.79 9.90
N ALA A 167 -6.54 13.29 8.74
CA ALA A 167 -6.50 14.71 8.43
C ALA A 167 -7.89 15.30 8.07
N GLY A 168 -8.91 14.47 7.87
CA GLY A 168 -10.27 14.90 7.49
C GLY A 168 -10.55 14.85 5.98
N ASN A 169 -9.73 14.14 5.20
CA ASN A 169 -9.97 13.91 3.77
C ASN A 169 -10.86 12.69 3.54
N THR A 170 -11.41 12.58 2.34
CA THR A 170 -12.01 11.34 1.83
C THR A 170 -11.10 10.70 0.79
N VAL A 171 -11.31 9.41 0.52
CA VAL A 171 -10.40 8.59 -0.27
C VAL A 171 -11.15 7.85 -1.36
N VAL A 172 -10.57 7.86 -2.57
CA VAL A 172 -10.85 6.87 -3.61
C VAL A 172 -9.56 6.12 -3.91
N LEU A 173 -9.55 4.82 -3.59
CA LEU A 173 -8.37 3.97 -3.66
C LEU A 173 -8.54 2.91 -4.75
N LYS A 174 -7.54 2.78 -5.62
CA LYS A 174 -7.44 1.70 -6.61
C LYS A 174 -6.27 0.78 -6.28
N PRO A 175 -6.51 -0.45 -5.78
CA PRO A 175 -5.43 -1.39 -5.53
C PRO A 175 -4.86 -1.93 -6.84
N SER A 176 -3.70 -2.61 -6.75
CA SER A 176 -3.15 -3.33 -7.88
C SER A 176 -4.18 -4.32 -8.45
N ASP A 177 -4.18 -4.46 -9.77
CA ASP A 177 -5.07 -5.37 -10.50
C ASP A 177 -4.89 -6.84 -10.09
N THR A 178 -3.67 -7.25 -9.77
CA THR A 178 -3.39 -8.63 -9.36
C THR A 178 -3.78 -8.94 -7.91
N THR A 179 -3.88 -7.94 -7.04
CA THR A 179 -4.01 -8.17 -5.58
C THR A 179 -5.10 -7.32 -4.88
N PRO A 180 -6.32 -7.17 -5.41
CA PRO A 180 -7.30 -6.21 -4.90
C PRO A 180 -8.08 -6.66 -3.65
N VAL A 181 -8.00 -7.94 -3.27
CA VAL A 181 -8.98 -8.59 -2.39
C VAL A 181 -8.98 -8.01 -0.98
N SER A 182 -7.81 -7.88 -0.38
CA SER A 182 -7.66 -7.40 1.00
C SER A 182 -8.08 -5.94 1.16
N THR A 183 -7.80 -5.10 0.16
CA THR A 183 -8.23 -3.70 0.15
C THR A 183 -9.76 -3.57 0.10
N LEU A 184 -10.46 -4.42 -0.67
CA LEU A 184 -11.92 -4.44 -0.68
C LEU A 184 -12.49 -4.93 0.65
N TRP A 185 -11.93 -6.01 1.19
CA TRP A 185 -12.30 -6.53 2.50
C TRP A 185 -12.17 -5.47 3.60
N MET A 186 -11.07 -4.71 3.58
CA MET A 186 -10.82 -3.60 4.49
C MET A 186 -11.87 -2.49 4.36
N ALA A 187 -12.20 -2.08 3.13
CA ALA A 187 -13.18 -1.02 2.91
C ALA A 187 -14.58 -1.41 3.41
N GLU A 188 -14.97 -2.67 3.24
CA GLU A 188 -16.22 -3.20 3.79
C GLU A 188 -16.24 -3.16 5.32
N LEU A 189 -15.14 -3.56 5.97
CA LEU A 189 -14.99 -3.51 7.43
C LEU A 189 -15.01 -2.07 7.95
N MET A 190 -14.35 -1.14 7.26
CA MET A 190 -14.26 0.26 7.68
C MET A 190 -15.61 1.00 7.64
N GLN A 191 -16.57 0.53 6.85
CA GLN A 191 -17.88 1.16 6.72
C GLN A 191 -18.69 1.18 8.03
N GLU A 192 -18.42 0.25 8.95
CA GLU A 192 -19.05 0.26 10.28
C GLU A 192 -18.65 1.48 11.13
N PHE A 193 -17.55 2.14 10.77
CA PHE A 193 -16.90 3.16 11.59
C PHE A 193 -16.76 4.52 10.89
N LEU A 194 -17.09 4.60 9.61
CA LEU A 194 -16.98 5.81 8.79
C LEU A 194 -18.33 6.17 8.14
N PRO A 195 -18.61 7.46 7.93
CA PRO A 195 -19.70 7.87 7.05
C PRO A 195 -19.54 7.27 5.65
N GLU A 196 -20.67 6.97 5.01
CA GLU A 196 -20.69 6.50 3.63
C GLU A 196 -19.89 7.44 2.73
N GLY A 197 -19.03 6.87 1.87
CA GLY A 197 -18.24 7.63 0.91
C GLY A 197 -16.93 8.23 1.44
N VAL A 198 -16.62 8.12 2.74
CA VAL A 198 -15.29 8.54 3.24
C VAL A 198 -14.17 7.66 2.70
N ILE A 199 -14.44 6.35 2.56
CA ILE A 199 -13.58 5.40 1.87
C ILE A 199 -14.34 4.80 0.69
N ASN A 200 -13.73 4.84 -0.49
CA ASN A 200 -14.22 4.19 -1.69
C ASN A 200 -13.07 3.41 -2.34
N VAL A 201 -13.37 2.22 -2.86
CA VAL A 201 -12.42 1.36 -3.54
C VAL A 201 -12.96 1.00 -4.91
N VAL A 202 -12.16 1.29 -5.94
CA VAL A 202 -12.45 0.90 -7.33
C VAL A 202 -11.39 -0.07 -7.81
N VAL A 203 -11.79 -1.21 -8.35
CA VAL A 203 -10.87 -2.23 -8.87
C VAL A 203 -10.81 -2.17 -10.39
N GLY A 204 -9.63 -2.44 -10.94
CA GLY A 204 -9.41 -2.45 -12.36
C GLY A 204 -7.93 -2.34 -12.67
N ASP A 205 -7.59 -1.97 -13.89
CA ASP A 205 -6.24 -2.06 -14.45
C ASP A 205 -5.49 -0.71 -14.41
N ARG A 206 -4.52 -0.53 -15.31
CA ARG A 206 -3.80 0.73 -15.48
C ARG A 206 -4.69 1.85 -16.01
N ASP A 207 -5.63 1.56 -16.91
CA ASP A 207 -6.50 2.58 -17.50
C ASP A 207 -7.51 3.08 -16.46
N THR A 208 -8.01 2.21 -15.58
CA THR A 208 -8.77 2.62 -14.38
C THR A 208 -7.94 3.56 -13.50
N GLY A 209 -6.65 3.24 -13.30
CA GLY A 209 -5.73 4.10 -12.55
C GLY A 209 -5.51 5.47 -13.22
N ARG A 210 -5.37 5.50 -14.55
CA ARG A 210 -5.26 6.76 -15.30
C ARG A 210 -6.52 7.62 -15.12
N ALA A 211 -7.70 7.02 -15.28
CA ALA A 211 -8.97 7.70 -15.07
C ALA A 211 -9.10 8.28 -13.64
N LEU A 212 -8.61 7.55 -12.63
CA LEU A 212 -8.56 8.01 -11.23
C LEU A 212 -7.70 9.28 -11.07
N ILE A 213 -6.51 9.30 -11.69
CA ILE A 213 -5.54 10.39 -11.54
C ILE A 213 -5.94 11.63 -12.35
N GLU A 214 -6.48 11.42 -13.55
CA GLU A 214 -6.88 12.50 -14.46
C GLU A 214 -8.22 13.14 -14.07
N HIS A 215 -8.96 12.55 -13.14
CA HIS A 215 -10.21 13.10 -12.64
C HIS A 215 -10.02 14.50 -12.03
N GLU A 216 -11.01 15.38 -12.17
CA GLU A 216 -10.93 16.78 -11.71
C GLU A 216 -11.13 16.93 -10.19
N ILE A 217 -11.99 16.10 -9.59
CA ILE A 217 -12.31 16.13 -8.15
C ILE A 217 -11.09 16.05 -7.21
N PRO A 218 -10.19 15.05 -7.33
CA PRO A 218 -9.13 14.88 -6.34
C PRO A 218 -8.07 15.97 -6.43
N GLN A 219 -7.76 16.61 -5.30
CA GLN A 219 -6.72 17.64 -5.21
C GLN A 219 -5.37 17.09 -4.74
N MET A 220 -5.33 15.80 -4.38
CA MET A 220 -4.12 15.06 -4.06
C MET A 220 -4.14 13.67 -4.68
N VAL A 221 -2.99 13.25 -5.20
CA VAL A 221 -2.74 11.91 -5.72
C VAL A 221 -1.59 11.28 -4.94
N SER A 222 -1.81 10.07 -4.44
CA SER A 222 -0.79 9.26 -3.75
C SER A 222 -0.62 7.92 -4.47
N ILE A 223 0.57 7.64 -4.98
CA ILE A 223 0.90 6.36 -5.61
C ILE A 223 2.11 5.72 -4.93
N THR A 224 2.05 4.41 -4.74
CA THR A 224 3.26 3.61 -4.53
C THR A 224 3.40 2.64 -5.70
N GLY A 225 4.56 2.59 -6.35
CA GLY A 225 4.75 1.75 -7.53
C GLY A 225 6.06 1.97 -8.28
N SER A 226 6.07 1.64 -9.58
CA SER A 226 7.28 1.80 -10.40
C SER A 226 7.60 3.26 -10.73
N VAL A 227 8.88 3.58 -10.96
CA VAL A 227 9.32 4.92 -11.42
C VAL A 227 8.56 5.35 -12.70
N ARG A 228 8.40 4.44 -13.67
CA ARG A 228 7.62 4.71 -14.89
C ARG A 228 6.19 5.16 -14.57
N ALA A 229 5.49 4.41 -13.72
CA ALA A 229 4.14 4.77 -13.31
C ALA A 229 4.11 6.11 -12.55
N GLY A 230 5.09 6.37 -11.68
CA GLY A 230 5.23 7.65 -10.99
C GLY A 230 5.38 8.84 -11.94
N MET A 231 6.18 8.70 -13.00
CA MET A 231 6.34 9.72 -14.04
C MET A 231 5.04 9.98 -14.81
N GLU A 232 4.31 8.91 -15.18
CA GLU A 232 3.01 9.02 -15.83
C GLU A 232 2.02 9.79 -14.93
N VAL A 233 1.92 9.40 -13.64
CA VAL A 233 1.07 10.07 -12.65
C VAL A 233 1.45 11.54 -12.48
N ALA A 234 2.74 11.84 -12.32
CA ALA A 234 3.20 13.22 -12.15
C ALA A 234 2.87 14.10 -13.36
N SER A 235 3.00 13.54 -14.57
CA SER A 235 2.67 14.24 -15.82
C SER A 235 1.18 14.55 -15.93
N SER A 236 0.32 13.59 -15.57
CA SER A 236 -1.14 13.80 -15.57
C SER A 236 -1.58 14.78 -14.48
N ALA A 237 -1.03 14.67 -13.27
CA ALA A 237 -1.34 15.54 -12.14
C ALA A 237 -0.93 17.00 -12.36
N ALA A 238 0.15 17.25 -13.11
CA ALA A 238 0.64 18.59 -13.41
C ALA A 238 -0.36 19.45 -14.21
N LYS A 239 -1.28 18.83 -14.97
CA LYS A 239 -2.31 19.54 -15.76
C LYS A 239 -3.28 20.35 -14.89
N ASP A 240 -3.40 19.99 -13.62
CA ASP A 240 -4.33 20.56 -12.65
C ASP A 240 -3.64 20.86 -11.30
N LEU A 241 -2.30 20.91 -11.31
CA LEU A 241 -1.46 21.23 -10.14
C LEU A 241 -1.79 20.41 -8.88
N LYS A 242 -2.25 19.17 -9.04
CA LYS A 242 -2.61 18.30 -7.92
C LYS A 242 -1.40 18.03 -7.04
N LYS A 243 -1.61 17.99 -5.71
CA LYS A 243 -0.55 17.61 -4.78
C LYS A 243 -0.17 16.14 -4.99
N LEU A 244 1.13 15.85 -4.99
CA LEU A 244 1.64 14.50 -5.23
C LEU A 244 2.31 13.91 -4.00
N HIS A 245 2.14 12.61 -3.81
CA HIS A 245 2.95 11.77 -2.94
C HIS A 245 3.36 10.52 -3.72
N LEU A 246 4.65 10.41 -4.02
CA LEU A 246 5.20 9.38 -4.93
C LEU A 246 6.23 8.53 -4.19
N GLU A 247 5.85 7.31 -3.83
CA GLU A 247 6.79 6.31 -3.32
C GLU A 247 7.13 5.34 -4.46
N LEU A 248 8.37 5.38 -4.94
CA LEU A 248 8.75 4.71 -6.19
C LEU A 248 9.78 3.60 -5.95
N GLY A 249 10.26 3.00 -7.04
CA GLY A 249 11.25 1.92 -6.96
C GLY A 249 12.59 2.38 -6.40
N GLY A 250 13.20 1.55 -5.56
CA GLY A 250 14.55 1.71 -5.04
C GLY A 250 15.57 0.80 -5.73
N LYS A 251 16.85 1.03 -5.42
CA LYS A 251 17.97 0.12 -5.71
C LYS A 251 18.96 0.17 -4.54
N ALA A 252 18.47 -0.19 -3.36
CA ALA A 252 19.14 0.03 -2.09
C ALA A 252 20.50 -0.69 -2.05
N PRO A 253 21.61 0.05 -1.82
CA PRO A 253 22.92 -0.55 -1.58
C PRO A 253 23.07 -0.95 -0.11
N VAL A 254 23.76 -2.06 0.13
CA VAL A 254 24.35 -2.41 1.44
C VAL A 254 25.86 -2.31 1.27
N VAL A 255 26.52 -1.47 2.07
CA VAL A 255 27.96 -1.25 2.02
C VAL A 255 28.61 -1.99 3.19
N ILE A 256 29.55 -2.89 2.90
CA ILE A 256 30.25 -3.72 3.88
C ILE A 256 31.73 -3.38 3.84
N PHE A 257 32.26 -2.92 4.96
CA PHE A 257 33.70 -2.73 5.19
C PHE A 257 34.29 -3.98 5.86
N ASP A 258 35.60 -4.16 5.77
CA ASP A 258 36.28 -5.35 6.29
C ASP A 258 36.31 -5.46 7.82
N ASP A 259 36.05 -4.34 8.51
CA ASP A 259 35.92 -4.25 9.95
C ASP A 259 34.49 -4.56 10.45
N ALA A 260 33.54 -4.80 9.55
CA ALA A 260 32.19 -5.20 9.90
C ALA A 260 32.13 -6.63 10.45
N ASN A 261 31.09 -6.93 11.24
CA ASN A 261 30.75 -8.31 11.56
C ASN A 261 30.14 -8.98 10.32
N LEU A 262 30.99 -9.60 9.49
CA LEU A 262 30.59 -10.16 8.19
C LEU A 262 29.51 -11.24 8.30
N GLN A 263 29.58 -12.10 9.33
CA GLN A 263 28.58 -13.14 9.58
C GLN A 263 27.20 -12.54 9.81
N ALA A 264 27.08 -11.64 10.79
CA ALA A 264 25.82 -10.99 11.12
C ALA A 264 25.31 -10.14 9.95
N ALA A 265 26.20 -9.43 9.25
CA ALA A 265 25.84 -8.66 8.08
C ALA A 265 25.22 -9.54 6.98
N CYS A 266 25.84 -10.69 6.66
CA CYS A 266 25.35 -11.59 5.61
C CYS A 266 24.02 -12.25 5.98
N GLU A 267 23.80 -12.59 7.25
CA GLU A 267 22.49 -13.09 7.74
C GLU A 267 21.38 -12.05 7.52
N TRP A 268 21.62 -10.80 7.93
CA TRP A 268 20.65 -9.72 7.73
C TRP A 268 20.43 -9.37 6.26
N ILE A 269 21.49 -9.40 5.44
CA ILE A 269 21.39 -9.16 3.99
C ILE A 269 20.57 -10.24 3.32
N ALA A 270 20.76 -11.51 3.69
CA ALA A 270 19.97 -12.60 3.15
C ALA A 270 18.48 -12.40 3.47
N VAL A 271 18.14 -12.09 4.73
CA VAL A 271 16.75 -11.77 5.10
C VAL A 271 16.24 -10.56 4.31
N ALA A 272 16.95 -9.43 4.33
CA ALA A 272 16.53 -8.20 3.64
C ALA A 272 16.46 -8.32 2.11
N GLY A 273 17.17 -9.28 1.52
CA GLY A 273 17.18 -9.56 0.08
C GLY A 273 16.09 -10.55 -0.34
N TYR A 274 15.80 -11.56 0.49
CA TYR A 274 14.87 -12.64 0.16
C TYR A 274 13.47 -12.47 0.78
N PHE A 275 13.30 -11.59 1.77
CA PHE A 275 12.00 -11.28 2.35
C PHE A 275 10.99 -10.91 1.27
N ASN A 276 9.78 -11.50 1.33
CA ASN A 276 8.75 -11.34 0.30
C ASN A 276 9.25 -11.69 -1.12
N ALA A 277 10.14 -12.68 -1.24
CA ALA A 277 10.84 -13.05 -2.48
C ALA A 277 11.61 -11.87 -3.13
N GLY A 278 12.13 -10.96 -2.31
CA GLY A 278 12.82 -9.75 -2.75
C GLY A 278 11.90 -8.68 -3.36
N GLN A 279 10.58 -8.83 -3.23
CA GLN A 279 9.58 -7.93 -3.79
C GLN A 279 9.29 -6.76 -2.84
N ASP A 280 10.34 -6.09 -2.39
CA ASP A 280 10.28 -4.98 -1.45
C ASP A 280 10.96 -3.73 -2.05
N CYS A 281 10.38 -2.55 -1.84
CA CYS A 281 10.97 -1.30 -2.30
C CYS A 281 12.28 -0.95 -1.59
N THR A 282 12.48 -1.48 -0.37
CA THR A 282 13.70 -1.33 0.45
C THR A 282 14.60 -2.56 0.44
N ALA A 283 14.32 -3.57 -0.40
CA ALA A 283 15.10 -4.80 -0.46
C ALA A 283 16.61 -4.54 -0.64
N ALA A 284 17.44 -5.38 -0.03
CA ALA A 284 18.90 -5.34 -0.20
C ALA A 284 19.30 -5.82 -1.61
N THR A 285 19.26 -4.90 -2.59
CA THR A 285 19.40 -5.25 -4.02
C THR A 285 20.82 -5.18 -4.58
N ARG A 286 21.77 -4.56 -3.87
CA ARG A 286 23.17 -4.43 -4.25
C ARG A 286 24.05 -4.48 -3.02
N VAL A 287 24.96 -5.45 -2.95
CA VAL A 287 25.95 -5.54 -1.88
C VAL A 287 27.27 -5.03 -2.42
N LEU A 288 27.83 -3.98 -1.80
CA LEU A 288 29.10 -3.36 -2.14
C LEU A 288 30.07 -3.69 -1.02
N VAL A 289 31.12 -4.45 -1.32
CA VAL A 289 32.04 -5.00 -0.31
C VAL A 289 33.43 -4.44 -0.52
N GLU A 290 34.10 -4.09 0.58
CA GLU A 290 35.52 -3.79 0.57
C GLU A 290 36.34 -4.99 0.06
N ALA A 291 37.35 -4.72 -0.76
CA ALA A 291 38.05 -5.75 -1.52
C ALA A 291 38.67 -6.86 -0.63
N SER A 292 39.14 -6.52 0.57
CA SER A 292 39.71 -7.47 1.54
C SER A 292 38.69 -8.46 2.10
N ALA A 293 37.40 -8.11 2.15
CA ALA A 293 36.32 -8.94 2.70
C ALA A 293 35.46 -9.63 1.63
N TYR A 294 35.76 -9.42 0.34
CA TYR A 294 34.91 -9.85 -0.77
C TYR A 294 34.64 -11.37 -0.78
N GLU A 295 35.69 -12.18 -0.73
CA GLU A 295 35.56 -13.64 -0.80
C GLU A 295 34.78 -14.21 0.38
N ASP A 296 35.02 -13.68 1.59
CA ASP A 296 34.31 -14.11 2.80
C ASP A 296 32.82 -13.75 2.71
N VAL A 297 32.47 -12.54 2.27
CA VAL A 297 31.07 -12.14 2.10
C VAL A 297 30.37 -12.99 1.03
N VAL A 298 31.03 -13.27 -0.10
CA VAL A 298 30.46 -14.14 -1.14
C VAL A 298 30.20 -15.54 -0.60
N ALA A 299 31.15 -16.11 0.15
CA ALA A 299 30.99 -17.42 0.75
C ALA A 299 29.83 -17.45 1.76
N LEU A 300 29.73 -16.45 2.62
CA LEU A 300 28.68 -16.34 3.64
C LEU A 300 27.29 -16.15 3.03
N LEU A 301 27.13 -15.27 2.03
CA LEU A 301 25.85 -15.11 1.33
C LEU A 301 25.46 -16.36 0.53
N THR A 302 26.45 -17.06 -0.03
CA THR A 302 26.20 -18.33 -0.71
C THR A 302 25.68 -19.40 0.26
N GLU A 303 26.24 -19.46 1.47
CA GLU A 303 25.77 -20.35 2.53
C GLU A 303 24.33 -20.05 2.92
N GLN A 304 23.99 -18.77 3.10
CA GLN A 304 22.62 -18.35 3.38
C GLN A 304 21.66 -18.83 2.28
N ALA A 305 21.99 -18.56 1.02
CA ALA A 305 21.15 -18.89 -0.12
C ALA A 305 20.97 -20.40 -0.35
N LYS A 306 22.01 -21.22 -0.08
CA LYS A 306 21.97 -22.67 -0.30
C LYS A 306 21.34 -23.45 0.84
N ASN A 307 21.63 -23.08 2.08
CA ASN A 307 21.43 -23.95 3.23
C ASN A 307 20.52 -23.34 4.31
N VAL A 308 20.33 -22.02 4.34
CA VAL A 308 19.55 -21.35 5.40
C VAL A 308 18.18 -20.90 4.89
N ILE A 309 18.12 -20.23 3.74
CA ILE A 309 16.90 -19.63 3.22
C ILE A 309 16.03 -20.70 2.57
N LYS A 310 14.91 -21.01 3.22
CA LYS A 310 13.93 -21.98 2.71
C LYS A 310 12.90 -21.32 1.79
N VAL A 311 12.63 -21.98 0.68
CA VAL A 311 11.59 -21.65 -0.30
C VAL A 311 10.52 -22.75 -0.23
N GLY A 312 9.25 -22.39 -0.25
CA GLY A 312 8.18 -23.39 -0.23
C GLY A 312 6.78 -22.79 -0.31
N MET A 313 5.78 -23.60 0.05
CA MET A 313 4.38 -23.20 0.02
C MET A 313 4.03 -22.25 1.18
N PRO A 314 2.98 -21.41 1.04
CA PRO A 314 2.66 -20.41 2.06
C PRO A 314 2.32 -20.96 3.46
N ASP A 315 1.87 -22.20 3.56
CA ASP A 315 1.53 -22.90 4.80
C ASP A 315 2.72 -23.64 5.45
N GLU A 316 3.89 -23.64 4.79
CA GLU A 316 5.12 -24.22 5.30
C GLU A 316 5.93 -23.21 6.14
N ASP A 317 6.88 -23.72 6.93
CA ASP A 317 7.87 -22.93 7.67
C ASP A 317 9.01 -22.47 6.75
N VAL A 318 8.70 -21.48 5.92
CA VAL A 318 9.59 -20.93 4.88
C VAL A 318 9.63 -19.40 4.91
N LEU A 319 10.76 -18.83 4.49
CA LEU A 319 10.91 -17.38 4.35
C LEU A 319 10.40 -16.89 3.00
N VAL A 320 10.57 -17.71 1.96
CA VAL A 320 10.38 -17.29 0.56
C VAL A 320 9.23 -18.06 -0.06
N GLY A 321 8.18 -17.33 -0.45
CA GLY A 321 7.10 -17.83 -1.30
C GLY A 321 7.36 -17.58 -2.79
N PRO A 322 6.36 -17.82 -3.67
CA PRO A 322 6.44 -17.44 -5.08
C PRO A 322 6.57 -15.92 -5.28
N VAL A 323 7.03 -15.53 -6.46
CA VAL A 323 6.84 -14.15 -6.94
C VAL A 323 5.37 -13.93 -7.34
N ASN A 324 4.93 -12.67 -7.33
CA ASN A 324 3.51 -12.28 -7.41
C ASN A 324 2.75 -12.78 -8.65
N ASN A 325 3.41 -12.96 -9.79
CA ASN A 325 2.79 -13.52 -11.00
C ASN A 325 3.83 -13.94 -12.05
N ALA A 326 3.38 -14.61 -13.11
CA ALA A 326 4.20 -15.07 -14.23
C ALA A 326 4.98 -13.94 -14.94
N ASN A 327 4.42 -12.73 -15.04
CA ASN A 327 5.13 -11.59 -15.65
C ASN A 327 6.32 -11.16 -14.78
N GLN A 328 6.16 -11.20 -13.46
CA GLN A 328 7.25 -10.90 -12.52
C GLN A 328 8.33 -11.99 -12.57
N LEU A 329 7.94 -13.27 -12.66
CA LEU A 329 8.88 -14.37 -12.84
C LEU A 329 9.70 -14.20 -14.13
N ALA A 330 9.04 -13.99 -15.26
CA ALA A 330 9.70 -13.79 -16.55
C ALA A 330 10.67 -12.59 -16.51
N ARG A 331 10.30 -11.52 -15.81
CA ARG A 331 11.16 -10.36 -15.62
C ARG A 331 12.41 -10.68 -14.79
N VAL A 332 12.29 -11.44 -13.70
CA VAL A 332 13.43 -11.84 -12.87
C VAL A 332 14.36 -12.76 -13.66
N GLN A 333 13.81 -13.73 -14.39
CA GLN A 333 14.59 -14.64 -15.24
C GLN A 333 15.39 -13.88 -16.31
N GLY A 334 14.79 -12.87 -16.95
CA GLY A 334 15.48 -12.04 -17.93
C GLY A 334 16.61 -11.15 -17.39
N PHE A 335 16.86 -11.10 -16.07
CA PHE A 335 18.08 -10.49 -15.50
C PHE A 335 19.21 -11.51 -15.26
N LEU A 336 18.89 -12.81 -15.27
CA LEU A 336 19.87 -13.89 -15.08
C LEU A 336 20.45 -14.36 -16.40
N ASP A 337 19.66 -14.27 -17.48
CA ASP A 337 20.06 -14.51 -18.87
C ASP A 337 20.85 -13.32 -19.46
#